data_AF-Q9N102-F1
#
_entry.id   AF-Q9N102-F1
#
_cell.length_a   1.000
_cell.length_b   1.000
_cell.length_c   1.000
_cell.angle_alpha   90.00
_cell.angle_beta   90.00
_cell.angle_gamma   90.00
#
_symmetry.space_group_name_H-M   'P 1'
#
loop_
_entity.id
_entity.type
_entity.pdbx_description
1 polymer ?
#
loop_
_entity_poly.entity_id
_entity_poly.type
_entity_poly.pdbx_seq_one_letter_code
_entity_poly.pdbx_strand_id
1 'polypeptide(L)'
;KFSRDVFLPKPTWGNHTPIFRDAGMQLQSYRYYDPKTCGFDFTGAIEDISKIPAQSVILLHACAHNPTGVDPRPEQWKEMATVVKKNNLFAFFDMAYQGFASGDGNKDAWAVRHFIEQGINVCLCQSYAKNMGLYGERVGAFTVVCK
;
A
#
# COMPACT_ATOMS: atom_id res chain seq x y z
N LYS A 1 11.60 9.58 18.96
CA LYS A 1 11.94 10.15 17.64
C LYS A 1 11.21 9.28 16.62
N PHE A 2 10.33 9.85 15.79
CA PHE A 2 9.57 9.06 14.81
C PHE A 2 10.52 8.41 13.78
N SER A 3 10.21 7.20 13.34
CA SER A 3 10.97 6.52 12.29
C SER A 3 10.93 7.36 11.00
N ARG A 4 12.04 7.37 10.25
CA ARG A 4 12.07 7.93 8.88
C ARG A 4 11.99 6.84 7.82
N ASP A 5 11.87 5.58 8.23
CA ASP A 5 11.85 4.45 7.31
C ASP A 5 10.48 4.32 6.64
N VAL A 6 10.50 4.16 5.33
CA VAL A 6 9.35 3.80 4.51
C VAL A 6 9.64 2.49 3.78
N PHE A 7 8.79 1.50 3.99
CA PHE A 7 8.93 0.17 3.41
C PHE A 7 8.08 0.06 2.14
N LEU A 8 8.76 -0.12 1.00
CA LEU A 8 8.14 -0.27 -0.31
C LEU A 8 8.05 -1.76 -0.71
N PRO A 9 6.99 -2.21 -1.42
CA PRO A 9 6.97 -3.56 -1.97
C PRO A 9 8.07 -3.75 -3.02
N LYS A 10 8.56 -4.99 -3.15
CA LYS A 10 9.49 -5.39 -4.23
C LYS A 10 8.77 -6.17 -5.34
N PRO A 11 8.69 -5.65 -6.57
CA PRO A 11 8.96 -4.27 -6.98
C PRO A 11 7.80 -3.33 -6.60
N THR A 12 7.91 -2.04 -6.95
CA THR A 12 6.83 -1.05 -6.86
C THR A 12 6.90 -0.08 -8.04
N TRP A 13 5.93 0.82 -8.18
CA TRP A 13 5.96 1.88 -9.19
C TRP A 13 7.23 2.73 -9.02
N GLY A 14 8.02 2.86 -10.09
CA GLY A 14 9.38 3.43 -10.02
C GLY A 14 9.46 4.83 -9.42
N ASN A 15 8.38 5.62 -9.49
CA ASN A 15 8.35 6.97 -8.94
C ASN A 15 8.17 7.02 -7.41
N HIS A 16 7.80 5.92 -6.74
CA HIS A 16 7.77 5.88 -5.27
C HIS A 16 9.16 6.16 -4.68
N THR A 17 10.21 5.59 -5.25
CA THR A 17 11.59 5.80 -4.80
C THR A 17 11.97 7.29 -4.75
N PRO A 18 11.96 8.06 -5.85
CA PRO A 18 12.30 9.48 -5.79
C PRO A 18 11.30 10.29 -4.95
N ILE A 19 9.99 10.03 -4.98
CA ILE A 19 9.01 10.76 -4.16
C ILE A 19 9.40 10.72 -2.67
N PHE A 20 9.64 9.53 -2.12
CA PHE A 20 9.95 9.38 -0.70
C PHE A 20 11.37 9.83 -0.36
N ARG A 21 12.35 9.52 -1.22
CA ARG A 21 13.75 9.93 -1.01
C ARG A 21 13.86 11.46 -0.99
N ASP A 22 13.23 12.14 -1.95
CA ASP A 22 13.30 13.58 -2.10
C ASP A 22 12.50 14.30 -0.98
N ALA A 23 11.52 13.61 -0.37
CA ALA A 23 10.87 14.01 0.88
C ALA A 23 11.71 13.75 2.15
N GLY A 24 12.93 13.21 2.02
CA GLY A 24 13.85 12.97 3.13
C GLY A 24 13.62 11.67 3.93
N MET A 25 12.82 10.75 3.40
CA MET A 25 12.56 9.43 3.99
C MET A 25 13.68 8.44 3.64
N GLN A 26 13.83 7.42 4.47
CA GLN A 26 14.78 6.32 4.28
C GLN A 26 14.07 5.14 3.64
N LEU A 27 14.51 4.74 2.45
CA LEU A 27 13.85 3.70 1.68
C LEU A 27 14.27 2.33 2.19
N GLN A 28 13.29 1.58 2.66
CA GLN A 28 13.39 0.16 2.96
C GLN A 28 12.43 -0.60 2.07
N SER A 29 12.39 -1.92 2.21
CA SER A 29 11.60 -2.75 1.31
C SER A 29 11.20 -4.07 1.94
N TYR A 30 10.09 -4.62 1.48
CA TYR A 30 9.59 -5.93 1.88
C TYR A 30 9.28 -6.79 0.65
N ARG A 31 9.40 -8.12 0.78
CA ARG A 31 9.04 -9.06 -0.29
C ARG A 31 7.57 -8.92 -0.66
N TYR A 32 7.28 -8.99 -1.96
CA TYR A 32 5.93 -8.82 -2.50
C TYR A 32 5.68 -9.74 -3.69
N TYR A 33 6.44 -9.60 -4.77
CA TYR A 33 6.29 -10.44 -5.96
C TYR A 33 7.25 -11.62 -5.93
N ASP A 34 6.74 -12.82 -6.19
CA ASP A 34 7.56 -14.02 -6.41
C ASP A 34 7.76 -14.28 -7.91
N PRO A 35 8.98 -14.09 -8.45
CA PRO A 35 9.26 -14.34 -9.87
C PRO A 35 9.10 -15.80 -10.30
N LYS A 36 9.12 -16.76 -9.37
CA LYS A 36 8.97 -18.19 -9.69
C LYS A 36 7.52 -18.57 -9.95
N THR A 37 6.59 -17.98 -9.21
CA THR A 37 5.15 -18.25 -9.31
C THR A 37 4.39 -17.16 -10.07
N CYS A 38 5.03 -16.03 -10.34
CA CYS A 38 4.40 -14.80 -10.83
C CYS A 38 3.24 -14.32 -9.93
N GLY A 39 3.30 -14.69 -8.64
CA GLY A 39 2.26 -14.44 -7.66
C GLY A 39 2.73 -13.57 -6.49
N PHE A 40 1.85 -13.41 -5.50
CA PHE A 40 2.16 -12.67 -4.27
C PHE A 40 2.93 -13.58 -3.32
N ASP A 41 4.17 -13.21 -3.00
CA ASP A 41 5.01 -13.86 -1.98
C ASP A 41 4.46 -13.56 -0.58
N PHE A 42 3.34 -14.18 -0.24
CA PHE A 42 2.65 -13.93 1.01
C PHE A 42 3.51 -14.28 2.22
N THR A 43 4.17 -15.44 2.20
CA THR A 43 5.03 -15.89 3.29
C THR A 43 6.17 -14.91 3.50
N GLY A 44 6.87 -14.52 2.42
CA GLY A 44 7.95 -13.56 2.52
C GLY A 44 7.49 -12.17 2.95
N ALA A 45 6.33 -11.71 2.47
CA ALA A 45 5.74 -10.45 2.89
C ALA A 45 5.44 -10.43 4.39
N ILE A 46 4.78 -11.46 4.93
CA ILE A 46 4.45 -11.54 6.36
C ILE A 46 5.72 -11.61 7.22
N GLU A 47 6.71 -12.42 6.82
CA GLU A 47 7.99 -12.51 7.51
C GLU A 47 8.69 -11.15 7.59
N ASP A 48 8.74 -10.40 6.48
CA ASP A 48 9.40 -9.10 6.43
C ASP A 48 8.61 -8.03 7.21
N ILE A 49 7.30 -7.95 7.00
CA ILE A 49 6.41 -6.99 7.68
C ILE A 49 6.46 -7.20 9.20
N SER A 50 6.52 -8.45 9.66
CA SER A 50 6.62 -8.79 11.09
C SER A 50 7.90 -8.28 11.76
N LYS A 51 8.94 -7.98 10.99
CA LYS A 51 10.24 -7.47 11.46
C LYS A 51 10.39 -5.96 11.29
N ILE A 52 9.42 -5.28 10.67
CA ILE A 52 9.47 -3.83 10.51
C ILE A 52 9.45 -3.16 11.89
N PRO A 53 10.39 -2.23 12.17
CA PRO A 53 10.39 -1.48 13.43
C PRO A 53 9.10 -0.69 13.63
N ALA A 54 8.60 -0.67 14.86
CA ALA A 54 7.38 0.06 15.19
C ALA A 54 7.45 1.54 14.80
N GLN A 55 6.29 2.12 14.49
CA GLN A 55 6.15 3.50 14.02
C GLN A 55 6.83 3.81 12.68
N SER A 56 7.26 2.80 11.91
CA SER A 56 7.69 2.96 10.52
C SER A 56 6.50 3.06 9.56
N VAL A 57 6.73 3.59 8.37
CA VAL A 57 5.72 3.69 7.30
C VAL A 57 5.80 2.44 6.43
N ILE A 58 4.65 1.85 6.11
CA ILE A 58 4.53 0.81 5.08
C ILE A 58 3.67 1.34 3.93
N LEU A 59 4.21 1.31 2.71
CA LEU A 59 3.47 1.66 1.51
C LEU A 59 2.74 0.44 0.96
N LEU A 60 1.43 0.58 0.71
CA LEU A 60 0.55 -0.48 0.21
C LEU A 60 -0.20 0.02 -1.01
N HIS A 61 -0.27 -0.78 -2.08
CA HIS A 61 -1.14 -0.50 -3.21
C HIS A 61 -2.52 -1.06 -2.87
N ALA A 62 -3.56 -0.25 -2.94
CA ALA A 62 -4.91 -0.67 -2.52
C ALA A 62 -5.47 -1.81 -3.39
N CYS A 63 -5.18 -1.76 -4.69
CA CYS A 63 -5.50 -2.75 -5.72
C CYS A 63 -4.72 -2.44 -7.00
N ALA A 64 -4.71 -3.38 -7.94
CA ALA A 64 -4.01 -3.33 -9.22
C ALA A 64 -2.55 -2.89 -9.06
N HIS A 65 -1.78 -3.63 -8.26
CA HIS A 65 -0.39 -3.32 -7.97
C HIS A 65 0.42 -3.01 -9.23
N ASN A 66 1.12 -1.87 -9.23
CA ASN A 66 1.99 -1.47 -10.32
C ASN A 66 3.46 -1.73 -9.92
N PRO A 67 4.23 -2.53 -10.68
CA PRO A 67 4.00 -2.91 -12.09
C PRO A 67 3.45 -4.32 -12.34
N THR A 68 3.20 -5.13 -11.31
CA THR A 68 3.04 -6.59 -11.49
C THR A 68 1.62 -7.04 -11.79
N GLY A 69 0.60 -6.25 -11.44
CA GLY A 69 -0.82 -6.65 -11.48
C GLY A 69 -1.23 -7.69 -10.44
N VAL A 70 -0.32 -8.06 -9.53
CA VAL A 70 -0.55 -9.10 -8.52
C VAL A 70 -1.00 -8.45 -7.22
N ASP A 71 -2.18 -8.82 -6.72
CA ASP A 71 -2.73 -8.29 -5.46
C ASP A 71 -2.91 -9.40 -4.40
N PRO A 72 -2.80 -9.08 -3.09
CA PRO A 72 -3.19 -10.00 -2.03
C PRO A 72 -4.69 -10.30 -2.07
N ARG A 73 -5.04 -11.54 -1.72
CA ARG A 73 -6.44 -11.95 -1.55
C ARG A 73 -7.02 -11.40 -0.22
N PRO A 74 -8.36 -11.32 -0.06
CA PRO A 74 -8.96 -10.75 1.14
C PRO A 74 -8.49 -11.36 2.46
N GLU A 75 -8.27 -12.68 2.51
CA GLU A 75 -7.73 -13.37 3.67
C GLU A 75 -6.27 -12.98 3.97
N GLN A 76 -5.45 -12.80 2.94
CA GLN A 76 -4.07 -12.35 3.08
C GLN A 76 -4.01 -10.90 3.57
N TRP A 77 -4.90 -10.03 3.07
CA TRP A 77 -5.04 -8.66 3.56
C TRP A 77 -5.40 -8.60 5.06
N LYS A 78 -6.27 -9.49 5.55
CA LYS A 78 -6.61 -9.57 6.98
C LYS A 78 -5.40 -9.93 7.83
N GLU A 79 -4.60 -10.88 7.38
CA GLU A 79 -3.38 -11.28 8.07
C GLU A 79 -2.33 -10.16 8.05
N MET A 80 -2.14 -9.50 6.90
CA MET A 80 -1.29 -8.33 6.80
C MET A 80 -1.74 -7.21 7.74
N ALA A 81 -3.05 -6.89 7.79
CA ALA A 81 -3.60 -5.89 8.71
C ALA A 81 -3.32 -6.24 10.18
N THR A 82 -3.43 -7.53 10.53
CA THR A 82 -3.14 -8.02 11.88
C THR A 82 -1.68 -7.75 12.26
N VAL A 83 -0.73 -8.05 11.36
CA VAL A 83 0.71 -7.81 11.61
C VAL A 83 1.05 -6.31 11.63
N VAL A 84 0.50 -5.52 10.69
CA VAL A 84 0.67 -4.06 10.63
C VAL A 84 0.18 -3.41 11.93
N LYS A 85 -0.98 -3.83 12.44
CA LYS A 85 -1.53 -3.36 13.71
C LYS A 85 -0.66 -3.78 14.90
N LYS A 86 -0.27 -5.05 14.97
CA LYS A 86 0.59 -5.58 16.04
C LYS A 86 1.91 -4.83 16.15
N ASN A 87 2.51 -4.49 15.01
CA ASN A 87 3.77 -3.76 14.95
C ASN A 87 3.61 -2.24 15.04
N ASN A 88 2.39 -1.72 15.22
CA ASN A 88 2.11 -0.29 15.28
C ASN A 88 2.72 0.48 14.09
N LEU A 89 2.54 -0.06 12.88
CA LEU A 89 3.01 0.58 11.65
C LEU A 89 2.00 1.62 11.16
N PHE A 90 2.49 2.60 10.43
CA PHE A 90 1.66 3.61 9.76
C PHE A 90 1.41 3.19 8.31
N ALA A 91 0.14 2.92 7.96
CA ALA A 91 -0.22 2.42 6.64
C ALA A 91 -0.41 3.59 5.64
N PHE A 92 0.42 3.62 4.60
CA PHE A 92 0.32 4.57 3.50
C PHE A 92 -0.25 3.85 2.28
N PHE A 93 -1.51 4.11 1.95
CA PHE A 93 -2.14 3.53 0.77
C PHE A 93 -1.99 4.41 -0.47
N ASP A 94 -1.54 3.82 -1.58
CA ASP A 94 -1.71 4.36 -2.94
C ASP A 94 -2.90 3.67 -3.61
N MET A 95 -3.92 4.44 -3.98
CA MET A 95 -5.15 3.97 -4.61
C MET A 95 -5.42 4.72 -5.92
N ALA A 96 -4.62 4.43 -6.94
CA ALA A 96 -4.74 5.06 -8.27
C ALA A 96 -5.75 4.38 -9.21
N TYR A 97 -6.24 3.17 -8.87
CA TYR A 97 -6.98 2.29 -9.79
C TYR A 97 -8.36 1.85 -9.28
N GLN A 98 -8.96 2.56 -8.31
CA GLN A 98 -10.27 2.21 -7.77
C GLN A 98 -11.35 2.15 -8.86
N GLY A 99 -11.99 0.99 -9.01
CA GLY A 99 -12.99 0.68 -10.02
C GLY A 99 -12.39 0.10 -11.31
N PHE A 100 -11.09 0.24 -11.54
CA PHE A 100 -10.41 -0.27 -12.74
C PHE A 100 -9.90 -1.70 -12.54
N ALA A 101 -9.62 -2.13 -11.30
CA ALA A 101 -9.06 -3.44 -11.03
C ALA A 101 -10.13 -4.54 -11.19
N SER A 102 -11.29 -4.38 -10.56
CA SER A 102 -12.38 -5.38 -10.60
C SER A 102 -13.64 -4.94 -11.34
N GLY A 103 -13.74 -3.66 -11.72
CA GLY A 103 -14.99 -3.05 -12.18
C GLY A 103 -15.91 -2.57 -11.05
N ASP A 104 -15.53 -2.79 -9.78
CA ASP A 104 -16.32 -2.42 -8.60
C ASP A 104 -15.48 -1.59 -7.62
N GLY A 105 -15.80 -0.30 -7.52
CA GLY A 105 -15.08 0.63 -6.63
C GLY A 105 -15.18 0.29 -5.14
N ASN A 106 -16.17 -0.49 -4.70
CA ASN A 106 -16.26 -0.95 -3.32
C ASN A 106 -15.31 -2.11 -3.04
N LYS A 107 -15.19 -3.05 -3.97
CA LYS A 107 -14.23 -4.16 -3.86
C LYS A 107 -12.80 -3.63 -3.90
N ASP A 108 -12.52 -2.71 -4.81
CA ASP A 108 -11.19 -2.13 -5.00
C ASP A 108 -10.73 -1.26 -3.81
N ALA A 109 -11.66 -0.75 -3.00
CA ALA A 109 -11.38 0.00 -1.77
C ALA A 109 -11.43 -0.86 -0.50
N TRP A 110 -11.70 -2.17 -0.61
CA TRP A 110 -11.96 -3.04 0.54
C TRP A 110 -10.77 -3.11 1.52
N ALA A 111 -9.55 -3.23 1.01
CA ALA A 111 -8.35 -3.30 1.85
C ALA A 111 -8.17 -2.03 2.69
N VAL A 112 -8.35 -0.85 2.10
CA VAL A 112 -8.25 0.44 2.80
C VAL A 112 -9.30 0.52 3.92
N ARG A 113 -10.57 0.20 3.60
CA ARG A 113 -11.66 0.21 4.57
C ARG A 113 -11.41 -0.77 5.71
N HIS A 114 -10.94 -1.98 5.40
CA HIS A 114 -10.62 -2.97 6.41
C HIS A 114 -9.53 -2.50 7.37
N PHE A 115 -8.46 -1.86 6.88
CA PHE A 115 -7.40 -1.32 7.73
C PHE A 115 -7.93 -0.24 8.68
N ILE A 116 -8.82 0.64 8.20
CA ILE A 116 -9.47 1.68 9.02
C ILE A 116 -10.38 1.02 10.09
N GLU A 117 -11.19 0.04 9.71
CA GLU A 117 -12.05 -0.71 10.65
C GLU A 117 -11.24 -1.42 11.76
N GLN A 118 -10.03 -1.89 11.43
CA GLN A 118 -9.11 -2.47 12.42
C GLN A 118 -8.46 -1.41 13.33
N GLY A 119 -8.73 -0.12 13.13
CA GLY A 119 -8.17 0.98 13.91
C GLY A 119 -6.71 1.28 13.60
N ILE A 120 -6.23 0.91 12.41
CA ILE A 120 -4.88 1.20 11.94
C ILE A 120 -4.85 2.65 11.44
N ASN A 121 -3.80 3.40 11.80
CA ASN A 121 -3.60 4.74 11.27
C ASN A 121 -3.28 4.66 9.78
N VAL A 122 -4.16 5.25 8.96
CA VAL A 122 -4.07 5.24 7.50
C VAL A 122 -3.90 6.66 6.98
N CYS A 123 -3.00 6.81 6.01
CA CYS A 123 -3.10 7.87 5.02
C CYS A 123 -3.30 7.26 3.63
N LEU A 124 -3.93 8.03 2.75
CA LEU A 124 -4.39 7.56 1.45
C LEU A 124 -4.11 8.62 0.39
N CYS A 125 -3.43 8.22 -0.68
CA CYS A 125 -3.35 8.97 -1.93
C CYS A 125 -4.34 8.39 -2.94
N GLN A 126 -5.21 9.23 -3.49
CA GLN A 126 -6.17 8.85 -4.54
C GLN A 126 -5.85 9.59 -5.83
N SER A 127 -5.97 8.90 -6.97
CA SER A 127 -5.82 9.49 -8.30
C SER A 127 -7.06 9.22 -9.13
N TYR A 128 -7.57 10.26 -9.81
CA TYR A 128 -8.69 10.14 -10.74
C TYR A 128 -8.26 10.06 -12.21
N ALA A 129 -6.95 9.98 -12.44
CA ALA A 129 -6.39 9.93 -13.79
C ALA A 129 -6.89 8.74 -14.62
N LYS A 130 -7.09 7.56 -14.00
CA LYS A 130 -7.43 6.32 -14.70
C LYS A 130 -8.93 6.04 -14.66
N ASN A 131 -9.51 5.97 -13.48
CA ASN A 131 -10.92 5.62 -13.32
C ASN A 131 -11.90 6.66 -13.90
N MET A 132 -11.51 7.93 -14.02
CA MET A 132 -12.31 8.99 -14.65
C MET A 132 -11.67 9.53 -15.94
N GLY A 133 -10.54 8.99 -16.38
CA GLY A 133 -9.84 9.47 -17.58
C GLY A 133 -9.23 10.88 -17.46
N LEU A 134 -9.11 11.43 -16.25
CA LEU A 134 -8.63 12.80 -15.99
C LEU A 134 -7.09 12.88 -15.94
N TYR A 135 -6.40 12.23 -16.89
CA TYR A 135 -4.94 12.07 -16.88
C TYR A 135 -4.22 13.43 -16.81
N GLY A 136 -4.53 14.32 -17.75
CA GLY A 136 -3.91 15.64 -17.89
C GLY A 136 -4.40 16.68 -16.88
N GLU A 137 -5.59 16.48 -16.31
CA GLU A 137 -6.22 17.43 -15.37
C GLU A 137 -5.63 17.37 -13.96
N ARG A 138 -4.82 16.33 -13.68
CA ARG A 138 -4.06 16.20 -12.42
C ARG A 138 -4.94 16.17 -11.17
N VAL A 139 -6.12 15.56 -11.26
CA VAL A 139 -7.06 15.46 -10.14
C VAL A 139 -6.70 14.29 -9.22
N GLY A 140 -6.53 14.57 -7.93
CA GLY A 140 -6.24 13.61 -6.88
C GLY A 140 -6.54 14.16 -5.49
N ALA A 141 -6.42 13.32 -4.47
CA ALA A 141 -6.65 13.69 -3.08
C ALA A 141 -5.63 13.02 -2.15
N PHE A 142 -5.31 13.69 -1.05
CA PHE A 142 -4.55 13.15 0.07
C PHE A 142 -5.41 13.20 1.32
N THR A 143 -5.64 12.04 1.95
CA THR A 143 -6.51 11.88 3.10
C THR A 143 -5.72 11.27 4.26
N VAL A 144 -5.89 11.83 5.46
CA VAL A 144 -5.34 11.28 6.71
C VAL A 144 -6.51 10.99 7.65
N VAL A 145 -6.56 9.78 8.18
CA VAL A 145 -7.56 9.42 9.19
C VAL A 145 -7.06 9.91 10.56
N CYS A 146 -7.80 10.84 11.16
CA CYS A 146 -7.56 11.37 12.50
C CYS A 146 -8.47 10.67 13.52
N LYS A 147 -8.06 10.66 14.79
CA LYS A 147 -8.89 10.28 15.94
C LYS A 147 -9.55 11.50 16.56
#